data_AF-A0A6I9P5S3-F1
#
_entry.id   AF-A0A6I9P5S3-F1
#
_cell.length_a   1.000
_cell.length_b   1.000
_cell.length_c   1.000
_cell.angle_alpha   90.00
_cell.angle_beta   90.00
_cell.angle_gamma   90.00
#
_symmetry.space_group_name_H-M   'P 1'
#
loop_
_entity.id
_entity.type
_entity.pdbx_description
1 polymer ?
#
loop_
_entity_poly.entity_id
_entity_poly.type
_entity_poly.pdbx_seq_one_letter_code
_entity_poly.pdbx_strand_id
1 'polypeptide(L)'
;MDKYSMQDVQNIHNTCFKLNSLQLHALMNNYHCAPDEPYIPPELIDHVVAVAENTADELARSDGREVQLEEDPDLQLPFLLPEDGYSCDVVRNLPNGLQDFLEPLLQRGFCRLVPHPRSPGTWTVHFEGTDCDSHFSAADSSEMVGHQITLTL
;
A
#
# COMPACT_ATOMS: atom_id res chain seq x y z
N MET A 1 33.71 3.11 -8.14
CA MET A 1 33.22 1.92 -7.41
C MET A 1 32.46 1.12 -8.44
N ASP A 2 33.05 0.02 -8.91
CA ASP A 2 32.44 -0.81 -9.95
C ASP A 2 31.36 -1.66 -9.28
N LYS A 3 30.11 -1.16 -9.26
CA LYS A 3 28.92 -1.80 -8.63
C LYS A 3 28.52 -3.16 -9.27
N TYR A 4 29.35 -3.68 -10.17
CA TYR A 4 29.07 -4.81 -11.06
C TYR A 4 30.25 -5.77 -11.14
N SER A 5 31.03 -5.87 -10.07
CA SER A 5 32.14 -6.81 -9.97
C SER A 5 31.62 -8.17 -9.50
N MET A 6 32.29 -9.25 -9.87
CA MET A 6 32.04 -10.59 -9.32
C MET A 6 32.18 -10.64 -7.79
N GLN A 7 32.86 -9.66 -7.19
CA GLN A 7 32.95 -9.50 -5.74
C GLN A 7 31.61 -9.12 -5.09
N ASP A 8 30.68 -8.55 -5.86
CA ASP A 8 29.37 -8.13 -5.37
C ASP A 8 28.35 -9.28 -5.31
N VAL A 9 28.65 -10.45 -5.90
CA VAL A 9 27.76 -11.63 -5.90
C VAL A 9 27.29 -11.97 -4.49
N GLN A 10 28.22 -12.04 -3.52
CA GLN A 10 27.89 -12.37 -2.14
C GLN A 10 27.09 -11.25 -1.46
N ASN A 11 27.39 -9.99 -1.75
CA ASN A 11 26.67 -8.84 -1.17
C ASN A 11 25.22 -8.80 -1.66
N ILE A 12 25.01 -9.02 -2.96
CA ILE A 12 23.68 -9.09 -3.59
C ILE A 12 22.91 -10.26 -2.99
N HIS A 13 23.50 -11.46 -2.94
CA HIS A 13 22.86 -12.62 -2.35
C HIS A 13 22.48 -12.40 -0.87
N ASN A 14 23.37 -11.85 -0.05
CA ASN A 14 23.09 -11.58 1.37
C ASN A 14 21.98 -10.55 1.56
N THR A 15 21.87 -9.56 0.67
CA THR A 15 20.81 -8.55 0.72
C THR A 15 19.47 -9.13 0.27
N CYS A 16 19.50 -9.98 -0.75
CA CYS A 16 18.34 -10.60 -1.38
C CYS A 16 18.10 -12.04 -0.91
N PHE A 17 18.54 -12.43 0.29
CA PHE A 17 18.51 -13.82 0.77
C PHE A 17 17.11 -14.44 0.85
N LYS A 18 16.07 -13.60 0.85
CA LYS A 18 14.67 -14.03 0.86
C LYS A 18 14.12 -14.36 -0.53
N LEU A 19 14.78 -13.89 -1.59
CA LEU A 19 14.32 -14.07 -2.96
C LEU A 19 14.90 -15.37 -3.54
N ASN A 20 14.06 -16.13 -4.23
CA ASN A 20 14.48 -17.33 -4.93
C ASN A 20 15.16 -17.00 -6.27
N SER A 21 15.71 -18.03 -6.92
CA SER A 21 16.47 -17.90 -8.18
C SER A 21 15.66 -17.22 -9.29
N LEU A 22 14.39 -17.57 -9.45
CA LEU A 22 13.50 -17.02 -10.49
C LEU A 22 13.24 -15.54 -10.27
N GLN A 23 12.97 -15.14 -9.02
CA GLN A 23 12.73 -13.75 -8.63
C GLN A 23 13.97 -12.90 -8.85
N LEU A 24 15.14 -13.40 -8.42
CA LEU A 24 16.38 -12.66 -8.53
C LEU A 24 16.81 -12.51 -10.00
N HIS A 25 16.66 -13.57 -10.80
CA HIS A 25 16.86 -13.51 -12.25
C HIS A 25 15.94 -12.47 -12.90
N ALA A 26 14.64 -12.49 -12.59
CA ALA A 26 13.68 -11.55 -13.16
C ALA A 26 13.99 -10.09 -12.78
N LEU A 27 14.36 -9.82 -11.52
CA LEU A 27 14.71 -8.48 -11.07
C LEU A 27 15.96 -7.94 -11.77
N MET A 28 17.01 -8.75 -11.86
CA MET A 28 18.27 -8.31 -12.47
C MET A 28 18.16 -8.17 -13.98
N ASN A 29 17.42 -9.07 -14.66
CA ASN A 29 17.26 -9.01 -16.11
C ASN A 29 16.33 -7.88 -16.58
N ASN A 30 15.34 -7.50 -15.76
CA ASN A 30 14.43 -6.39 -16.05
C ASN A 30 14.86 -5.06 -15.41
N TYR A 31 16.09 -4.98 -14.87
CA TYR A 31 16.60 -3.75 -14.28
C TYR A 31 16.86 -2.69 -15.36
N HIS A 32 16.08 -1.61 -15.33
CA HIS A 32 16.29 -0.46 -16.21
C HIS A 32 17.35 0.46 -15.62
N CYS A 33 18.54 0.43 -16.23
CA CYS A 33 19.66 1.28 -15.83
C CYS A 33 19.33 2.76 -16.08
N ALA A 34 19.76 3.62 -15.16
CA ALA A 34 19.76 5.07 -15.39
C ALA A 34 20.70 5.43 -16.57
N PRO A 35 20.55 6.60 -17.21
CA PRO A 35 21.35 7.00 -18.38
C PRO A 35 22.87 6.98 -18.16
N ASP A 36 23.30 7.12 -16.92
CA ASP A 36 24.66 7.21 -16.42
C ASP A 36 25.12 5.95 -15.66
N GLU A 37 24.29 4.91 -15.63
CA GLU A 37 24.59 3.63 -14.97
C GLU A 37 24.95 2.55 -15.99
N PRO A 38 26.05 1.79 -15.79
CA PRO A 38 26.38 0.68 -16.67
C PRO A 38 25.41 -0.50 -16.50
N TYR A 39 25.20 -1.23 -17.59
CA TYR A 39 24.38 -2.44 -17.59
C TYR A 39 24.97 -3.53 -16.71
N ILE A 40 24.07 -4.33 -16.12
CA ILE A 40 24.44 -5.51 -15.34
C ILE A 40 25.04 -6.56 -16.29
N PRO A 41 26.28 -7.04 -16.05
CA PRO A 41 26.88 -8.11 -16.84
C PRO A 41 26.04 -9.39 -16.72
N PRO A 42 25.74 -10.09 -17.83
CA PRO A 42 25.00 -11.36 -17.79
C PRO A 42 25.68 -12.40 -16.89
N GLU A 43 27.01 -12.45 -16.91
CA GLU A 43 27.79 -13.36 -16.07
C GLU A 43 27.53 -13.12 -14.57
N LEU A 44 27.33 -11.87 -14.15
CA LEU A 44 27.01 -11.53 -12.77
C LEU A 44 25.62 -12.05 -12.39
N ILE A 45 24.64 -11.91 -13.30
CA ILE A 45 23.29 -12.44 -13.12
C ILE A 45 23.35 -13.96 -12.95
N ASP A 46 24.04 -14.66 -13.86
CA ASP A 46 24.17 -16.12 -13.83
C ASP A 46 24.77 -16.62 -12.51
N HIS A 47 25.82 -15.95 -12.01
CA HIS A 47 26.45 -16.33 -10.75
C HIS A 47 25.55 -16.08 -9.54
N VAL A 48 24.86 -14.94 -9.50
CA VAL A 48 23.93 -14.62 -8.41
C VAL A 48 22.74 -15.60 -8.40
N VAL A 49 22.21 -15.94 -9.57
CA VAL A 49 21.13 -16.92 -9.73
C VAL A 49 21.58 -18.30 -9.30
N ALA A 50 22.77 -18.76 -9.73
CA ALA A 50 23.32 -20.05 -9.31
C ALA A 50 23.50 -20.14 -7.78
N VAL A 51 23.91 -19.05 -7.12
CA VAL A 51 23.99 -19.03 -5.64
C VAL A 51 22.59 -19.15 -5.03
N ALA A 52 21.59 -18.44 -5.54
CA ALA A 52 20.21 -18.52 -5.08
C ALA A 52 19.60 -19.93 -5.28
N GLU A 53 19.90 -20.59 -6.40
CA GLU A 53 19.47 -21.98 -6.68
C GLU A 53 19.99 -23.00 -5.65
N ASN A 54 21.21 -22.78 -5.15
CA ASN A 54 21.83 -23.65 -4.14
C ASN A 54 21.50 -23.23 -2.69
N THR A 55 20.70 -22.19 -2.50
CA THR A 55 20.43 -21.64 -1.15
C THR A 55 18.94 -21.40 -0.96
N ALA A 56 18.41 -20.31 -1.50
CA ALA A 56 17.01 -19.90 -1.36
C ALA A 56 16.06 -20.96 -1.95
N ASP A 57 16.39 -21.55 -3.09
CA ASP A 57 15.56 -22.58 -3.71
C ASP A 57 15.59 -23.90 -2.93
N GLU A 58 16.77 -24.33 -2.47
CA GLU A 58 16.88 -25.51 -1.61
C GLU A 58 16.13 -25.33 -0.30
N LEU A 59 16.23 -24.13 0.31
CA LEU A 59 15.49 -23.77 1.50
C LEU A 59 13.98 -23.79 1.26
N ALA A 60 13.50 -23.17 0.16
CA ALA A 60 12.09 -23.19 -0.21
C ALA A 60 11.58 -24.63 -0.38
N ARG A 61 12.31 -25.49 -1.10
CA ARG A 61 11.97 -26.91 -1.24
C ARG A 61 11.97 -27.65 0.10
N SER A 62 12.90 -27.32 1.00
CA SER A 62 12.95 -27.92 2.34
C SER A 62 11.78 -27.51 3.23
N ASP A 63 11.27 -26.29 3.05
CA ASP A 63 10.06 -25.78 3.70
C ASP A 63 8.77 -26.32 3.06
N GLY A 64 8.86 -27.13 2.00
CA GLY A 64 7.71 -27.62 1.24
C GLY A 64 7.05 -26.56 0.37
N ARG A 65 7.75 -25.46 0.08
CA ARG A 65 7.30 -24.39 -0.82
C ARG A 65 7.83 -24.64 -2.23
N GLU A 66 7.02 -24.32 -3.23
CA GLU A 66 7.46 -24.37 -4.63
C GLU A 66 8.30 -23.13 -4.97
N VAL A 67 9.32 -23.31 -5.82
CA VAL A 67 10.11 -22.19 -6.35
C VAL A 67 9.33 -21.57 -7.51
N GLN A 68 8.73 -20.41 -7.27
CA GLN A 68 7.93 -19.69 -8.26
C GLN A 68 8.35 -18.21 -8.33
N LEU A 69 8.07 -17.55 -9.44
CA LEU A 69 8.36 -16.13 -9.61
C LEU A 69 7.42 -15.26 -8.78
N GLU A 70 6.13 -15.60 -8.77
CA GLU A 70 5.10 -14.86 -8.06
C GLU A 70 5.03 -15.28 -6.59
N GLU A 71 4.77 -14.32 -5.72
CA GLU A 71 4.51 -14.56 -4.30
C GLU A 71 3.04 -14.95 -4.09
N ASP A 72 2.76 -15.67 -3.00
CA ASP A 72 1.39 -16.01 -2.62
C ASP A 72 0.59 -14.73 -2.32
N PRO A 73 -0.55 -14.48 -2.99
CA PRO A 73 -1.38 -13.32 -2.70
C PRO A 73 -2.04 -13.38 -1.31
N ASP A 74 -2.13 -14.56 -0.70
CA ASP A 74 -2.69 -14.72 0.64
C ASP A 74 -1.63 -14.36 1.71
N LEU A 75 -1.57 -13.07 2.02
CA LEU A 75 -0.81 -12.60 3.17
C LEU A 75 -1.45 -13.19 4.44
N GLN A 76 -0.83 -14.21 5.03
CA GLN A 76 -1.15 -14.72 6.39
C GLN A 76 -0.81 -13.70 7.51
N LEU A 77 -0.85 -12.41 7.19
CA LEU A 77 -0.80 -11.36 8.19
C LEU A 77 -2.19 -11.27 8.84
N PRO A 78 -2.32 -11.50 10.16
CA PRO A 78 -3.52 -11.04 10.84
C PRO A 78 -3.63 -9.54 10.58
N PHE A 79 -4.83 -9.03 10.27
CA PHE A 79 -5.05 -7.59 10.17
C PHE A 79 -4.41 -6.91 11.39
N LEU A 80 -3.29 -6.24 11.17
CA LEU A 80 -2.55 -5.57 12.23
C LEU A 80 -3.33 -4.30 12.55
N LEU A 81 -4.31 -4.44 13.45
CA LEU A 81 -4.85 -3.29 14.15
C LEU A 81 -3.69 -2.65 14.90
N PRO A 82 -3.45 -1.33 14.77
CA PRO A 82 -2.55 -0.63 15.67
C PRO A 82 -2.90 -0.98 17.13
N GLU A 83 -1.91 -1.02 18.03
CA GLU A 83 -2.18 -1.28 19.46
C GLU A 83 -3.19 -0.27 20.05
N ASP A 84 -3.21 0.94 19.50
CA ASP A 84 -4.14 2.02 19.84
C ASP A 84 -5.51 1.94 19.11
N GLY A 85 -5.74 0.89 18.31
CA GLY A 85 -6.95 0.70 17.49
C GLY A 85 -7.09 1.71 16.35
N TYR A 86 -8.28 1.79 15.76
CA TYR A 86 -8.63 2.88 14.85
C TYR A 86 -9.22 4.04 15.67
N SER A 87 -8.79 5.28 15.39
CA SER A 87 -9.32 6.47 16.06
C SER A 87 -10.84 6.61 15.91
N CYS A 88 -11.44 5.90 14.95
CA CYS A 88 -12.85 5.90 14.69
C CYS A 88 -13.71 5.25 15.79
N ASP A 89 -13.11 4.44 16.67
CA ASP A 89 -13.80 3.80 17.80
C ASP A 89 -13.78 4.67 19.07
N VAL A 90 -12.80 5.58 19.18
CA VAL A 90 -12.52 6.39 20.38
C VAL A 90 -12.90 7.86 20.18
N VAL A 91 -12.74 8.39 18.96
CA VAL A 91 -13.09 9.78 18.61
C VAL A 91 -14.60 9.88 18.47
N ARG A 92 -15.23 10.31 19.56
CA ARG A 92 -16.61 10.79 19.57
C ARG A 92 -16.60 12.29 19.37
N ASN A 93 -17.55 12.79 18.59
CA ASN A 93 -17.66 14.21 18.21
C ASN A 93 -16.54 14.68 17.26
N LEU A 94 -16.61 15.97 16.92
CA LEU A 94 -15.68 16.61 16.00
C LEU A 94 -14.25 16.69 16.58
N PRO A 95 -13.21 16.42 15.78
CA PRO A 95 -11.84 16.71 16.20
C PRO A 95 -11.70 18.20 16.57
N ASN A 96 -11.01 18.46 17.67
CA ASN A 96 -10.65 19.83 18.07
C ASN A 96 -9.86 20.48 16.91
N GLY A 97 -10.26 21.68 16.51
CA GLY A 97 -9.63 22.42 15.40
C GLY A 97 -10.25 22.21 14.02
N LEU A 98 -11.18 21.25 13.83
CA LEU A 98 -11.88 21.14 12.55
C LEU A 98 -12.80 22.35 12.29
N GLN A 99 -13.44 22.90 13.33
CA GLN A 99 -14.26 24.12 13.16
C GLN A 99 -13.41 25.29 12.69
N ASP A 100 -12.25 25.50 13.32
CA ASP A 100 -11.31 26.57 12.93
C ASP A 100 -10.78 26.38 11.51
N PHE A 101 -10.57 25.12 11.09
CA PHE A 101 -10.19 24.79 9.72
C PHE A 101 -11.30 25.11 8.70
N LEU A 102 -12.56 24.88 9.06
CA LEU A 102 -13.72 25.11 8.20
C LEU A 102 -14.20 26.58 8.19
N GLU A 103 -13.81 27.38 9.20
CA GLU A 103 -14.18 28.78 9.35
C GLU A 103 -14.00 29.62 8.05
N PRO A 104 -12.87 29.52 7.32
CA PRO A 104 -12.69 30.28 6.07
C PRO A 104 -13.62 29.82 4.94
N LEU A 105 -14.05 28.56 4.96
CA LEU A 105 -14.98 27.99 3.98
C LEU A 105 -16.43 28.37 4.31
N LEU A 106 -16.77 28.43 5.59
CA LEU A 106 -18.07 28.90 6.08
C LEU A 106 -18.28 30.37 5.74
N GLN A 107 -17.28 31.22 6.01
CA GLN A 107 -17.33 32.65 5.72
C GLN A 107 -17.45 32.94 4.22
N ARG A 108 -16.89 32.08 3.37
CA ARG A 108 -17.01 32.17 1.91
C ARG A 108 -18.28 31.53 1.35
N GLY A 109 -19.10 30.90 2.19
CA GLY A 109 -20.36 30.27 1.79
C GLY A 109 -20.19 28.94 1.04
N PHE A 110 -18.99 28.35 1.06
CA PHE A 110 -18.71 27.07 0.37
C PHE A 110 -19.21 25.84 1.14
N CYS A 111 -19.41 25.96 2.45
CA CYS A 111 -19.98 24.90 3.27
C CYS A 111 -20.91 25.46 4.34
N ARG A 112 -21.67 24.58 5.00
CA ARG A 112 -22.47 24.87 6.20
C ARG A 112 -22.39 23.69 7.14
N LEU A 113 -22.10 23.95 8.41
CA LEU A 113 -22.24 22.95 9.47
C LEU A 113 -23.66 22.98 10.02
N VAL A 114 -24.28 21.81 10.16
CA VAL A 114 -25.58 21.65 10.81
C VAL A 114 -25.41 20.71 11.99
N PRO A 115 -25.49 21.21 13.24
CA PRO A 115 -25.40 20.34 14.41
C PRO A 115 -26.65 19.47 14.50
N HIS A 116 -26.48 18.17 14.69
CA HIS A 116 -27.57 17.23 14.88
C HIS A 116 -27.70 16.88 16.37
N PRO A 117 -28.63 17.53 17.12
CA PRO A 117 -28.68 17.46 18.59
C PRO A 117 -29.08 16.08 19.15
N ARG A 118 -29.54 15.17 18.29
CA ARG A 118 -29.88 13.78 18.65
C ARG A 118 -28.90 12.76 18.05
N SER A 119 -27.78 13.23 17.49
CA SER A 119 -26.74 12.35 16.96
C SER A 119 -26.09 11.60 18.13
N PRO A 120 -25.92 10.28 18.06
CA PRO A 120 -25.19 9.53 19.07
C PRO A 120 -23.69 9.88 19.12
N GLY A 121 -23.22 10.78 18.25
CA GLY A 121 -21.83 11.25 18.22
C GLY A 121 -20.87 10.25 17.55
N THR A 122 -21.42 9.21 16.94
CA THR A 122 -20.69 8.21 16.15
C THR A 122 -20.70 8.63 14.68
N TRP A 123 -19.54 8.69 14.04
CA TRP A 123 -19.41 9.04 12.63
C TRP A 123 -20.01 7.96 11.69
N THR A 124 -20.28 6.76 12.19
CA THR A 124 -20.86 5.62 11.44
C THR A 124 -22.39 5.61 11.37
N VAL A 125 -23.08 6.64 11.87
CA VAL A 125 -24.57 6.69 11.90
C VAL A 125 -25.25 6.56 10.54
N HIS A 126 -24.50 6.79 9.45
CA HIS A 126 -24.98 6.63 8.07
C HIS A 126 -24.54 5.32 7.40
N PHE A 127 -23.75 4.49 8.09
CA PHE A 127 -23.27 3.21 7.56
C PHE A 127 -24.20 2.05 7.88
N GLU A 128 -25.15 2.23 8.80
CA GLU A 128 -26.23 1.28 9.02
C GLU A 128 -27.21 1.34 7.84
N GLY A 129 -26.97 0.51 6.82
CA GLY A 129 -27.88 0.34 5.68
C GLY A 129 -27.23 0.20 4.31
N THR A 130 -25.91 0.30 4.18
CA THR A 130 -25.23 -0.19 2.97
C THR A 130 -25.06 -1.69 3.10
N ASP A 131 -26.08 -2.45 2.70
CA ASP A 131 -25.84 -3.81 2.20
C ASP A 131 -24.67 -3.72 1.22
N CYS A 132 -23.63 -4.50 1.48
CA CYS A 132 -22.33 -4.46 0.80
C CYS A 132 -22.39 -4.98 -0.65
N ASP A 133 -23.55 -4.86 -1.29
CA ASP A 133 -23.84 -5.29 -2.65
C ASP A 133 -24.45 -4.12 -3.43
N SER A 134 -23.63 -3.14 -3.77
CA SER A 134 -23.97 -2.20 -4.84
C SER A 134 -22.71 -1.79 -5.56
N HIS A 135 -22.40 -2.59 -6.58
CA HIS A 135 -21.75 -2.22 -7.83
C HIS A 135 -21.44 -0.73 -7.96
N PHE A 136 -20.14 -0.42 -8.08
CA PHE A 136 -19.61 0.82 -8.65
C PHE A 136 -20.35 1.12 -9.96
N SER A 137 -21.44 1.86 -9.88
CA SER A 137 -22.21 2.30 -11.03
C SER A 137 -21.92 3.78 -11.20
N ALA A 138 -20.92 4.03 -12.03
CA ALA A 138 -20.65 5.35 -12.57
C ALA A 138 -21.88 5.83 -13.36
N ALA A 139 -22.58 6.83 -12.83
CA ALA A 139 -23.23 7.92 -13.56
C ALA A 139 -24.11 8.71 -12.57
N ASP A 140 -23.82 9.99 -12.36
CA ASP A 140 -24.53 11.01 -13.14
C ASP A 140 -23.81 12.35 -13.03
N SER A 141 -23.60 12.98 -14.19
CA SER A 141 -23.02 14.31 -14.31
C SER A 141 -24.17 15.31 -14.24
N SER A 142 -24.57 15.72 -13.04
CA SER A 142 -25.58 16.76 -12.86
C SER A 142 -24.95 18.02 -12.28
N GLU A 143 -24.78 19.00 -13.16
CA GLU A 143 -24.66 20.45 -12.96
C GLU A 143 -24.10 20.96 -11.61
N MET A 144 -22.88 21.52 -11.68
CA MET A 144 -22.28 22.37 -10.64
C MET A 144 -23.07 23.68 -10.45
N VAL A 145 -24.24 23.60 -9.85
CA VAL A 145 -24.86 24.74 -9.16
C VAL A 145 -24.31 24.70 -7.73
N GLY A 146 -23.55 25.74 -7.36
CA GLY A 146 -22.86 25.97 -6.07
C GLY A 146 -23.09 24.89 -5.01
N HIS A 147 -22.27 23.84 -5.04
CA HIS A 147 -22.35 22.74 -4.08
C HIS A 147 -21.88 23.22 -2.71
N GLN A 148 -22.82 23.68 -1.89
CA GLN A 148 -22.54 23.93 -0.48
C GLN A 148 -22.37 22.56 0.20
N ILE A 149 -21.15 22.24 0.61
CA ILE A 149 -20.87 20.99 1.33
C ILE A 149 -21.61 21.05 2.67
N THR A 150 -22.58 20.16 2.85
CA THR A 150 -23.31 20.01 4.12
C THR A 150 -22.64 18.91 4.91
N LEU A 151 -21.98 19.29 6.01
CA LEU A 151 -21.42 18.36 6.97
C LEU A 151 -22.47 18.13 8.06
N THR A 152 -23.06 16.94 8.07
CA THR A 152 -23.96 16.49 9.13
C THR A 152 -23.12 15.93 10.26
N LEU A 153 -23.25 16.50 11.47
CA LEU A 153 -22.49 16.14 12.67
C LEU A 153 -23.44 15.74 13.79
#